data_AF-A0A7Y3GUN1-F1
#
_entry.id   AF-A0A7Y3GUN1-F1
#
_cell.length_a   1.000
_cell.length_b   1.000
_cell.length_c   1.000
_cell.angle_alpha   90.00
_cell.angle_beta   90.00
_cell.angle_gamma   90.00
#
_symmetry.space_group_name_H-M   'P 1'
#
loop_
_entity.id
_entity.type
_entity.pdbx_description
1 polymer ?
#
loop_
_entity_poly.entity_id
_entity_poly.type
_entity_poly.pdbx_seq_one_letter_code
_entity_poly.pdbx_strand_id
1 'polypeptide(L)'
;MAAAITSSGEEGNEKIDPALAVWLARLEAKIDRILIFFEVPDADGFSPYFARSVVLSGSGMRFARKGEEAELQGHVLIEFELPGKPPHTVRCIGHTLGAEREVDQTDLEGESVAVEFEAIRESDRDAIVQHTLDVQRVELRKKRSSA
;
A
#
# COMPACT_ATOMS: atom_id res chain seq x y z
N MET A 1 25.38 -8.85 -27.72
CA MET A 1 26.72 -8.42 -27.28
C MET A 1 26.63 -8.04 -25.82
N ALA A 2 27.23 -8.85 -24.95
CA ALA A 2 27.22 -8.70 -23.51
C ALA A 2 28.20 -7.60 -23.07
N ALA A 3 27.76 -6.73 -22.16
CA ALA A 3 28.64 -5.83 -21.43
C ALA A 3 28.69 -6.31 -19.98
N ALA A 4 29.88 -6.76 -19.58
CA ALA A 4 30.22 -7.16 -18.22
C ALA A 4 30.25 -5.95 -17.28
N ILE A 5 29.68 -6.10 -16.09
CA ILE A 5 29.98 -5.28 -14.93
C ILE A 5 30.60 -6.21 -13.89
N THR A 6 31.93 -6.19 -13.87
CA THR A 6 32.76 -6.67 -12.78
C THR A 6 32.84 -5.57 -11.72
N SER A 7 32.30 -5.81 -10.54
CA SER A 7 32.77 -5.15 -9.32
C SER A 7 32.80 -6.14 -8.17
N SER A 8 34.02 -6.58 -7.88
CA SER A 8 34.53 -7.25 -6.69
C SER A 8 33.54 -7.66 -5.60
N GLY A 9 33.22 -8.94 -5.55
CA GLY A 9 32.89 -9.66 -4.33
C GLY A 9 33.71 -10.94 -4.37
N GLU A 10 34.60 -11.12 -3.40
CA GLU A 10 35.44 -12.31 -3.27
C GLU A 10 34.59 -13.58 -3.45
N GLU A 11 35.06 -14.54 -4.25
CA GLU A 11 34.47 -15.86 -4.44
C GLU A 11 34.59 -16.66 -3.14
N GLY A 12 33.75 -16.32 -2.16
CA GLY A 12 33.39 -17.19 -1.05
C GLY A 12 32.50 -18.29 -1.60
N ASN A 13 33.09 -19.31 -2.25
CA ASN A 13 32.45 -20.61 -2.39
C ASN A 13 32.41 -21.31 -1.02
N GLU A 14 31.81 -20.64 -0.03
CA GLU A 14 31.36 -21.29 1.19
C GLU A 14 30.27 -22.26 0.74
N LYS A 15 30.65 -23.53 0.65
CA LYS A 15 29.70 -24.63 0.48
C LYS A 15 28.67 -24.49 1.59
N ILE A 16 27.52 -23.92 1.24
CA ILE A 16 26.39 -23.80 2.16
C ILE A 16 26.13 -25.20 2.68
N ASP A 17 26.18 -25.35 4.00
CA ASP A 17 25.93 -26.64 4.65
C ASP A 17 24.57 -27.18 4.15
N PRO A 18 24.54 -28.38 3.53
CA PRO A 18 23.30 -28.98 3.07
C PRO A 18 22.23 -29.06 4.16
N ALA A 19 22.63 -29.23 5.43
CA ALA A 19 21.71 -29.23 6.56
C ALA A 19 21.07 -27.86 6.79
N LEU A 20 21.84 -26.78 6.64
CA LEU A 20 21.34 -25.40 6.75
C LEU A 20 20.38 -25.07 5.61
N ALA A 21 20.69 -25.48 4.38
CA ALA A 21 19.81 -25.28 3.23
C ALA A 21 18.46 -25.99 3.42
N VAL A 22 18.46 -27.23 3.91
CA VAL A 22 17.23 -27.97 4.23
C VAL A 22 16.44 -27.30 5.36
N TRP A 23 17.14 -26.74 6.35
CA TRP A 23 16.48 -26.04 7.46
C TRP A 23 15.83 -24.73 7.02
N LEU A 24 16.49 -23.95 6.17
CA LEU A 24 15.95 -22.73 5.57
C LEU A 24 14.72 -23.03 4.69
N ALA A 25 14.79 -24.06 3.85
CA ALA A 25 13.64 -24.49 3.04
C ALA A 25 12.43 -24.91 3.91
N ARG A 26 12.69 -25.54 5.07
CA ARG A 26 11.64 -25.90 6.03
C ARG A 26 11.07 -24.69 6.75
N LEU A 27 11.85 -23.65 6.98
CA LEU A 27 11.37 -22.39 7.53
C LEU A 27 10.47 -21.66 6.53
N GLU A 28 10.91 -21.55 5.28
CA GLU A 28 10.14 -20.96 4.19
C GLU A 28 8.78 -21.65 4.04
N ALA A 29 8.76 -22.99 3.95
CA ALA A 29 7.52 -23.76 3.87
C ALA A 29 6.58 -23.61 5.09
N LYS A 30 7.12 -23.28 6.27
CA LYS A 30 6.30 -22.98 7.45
C LYS A 30 5.72 -21.58 7.38
N ILE A 31 6.49 -20.61 6.93
CA ILE A 31 6.05 -19.23 6.73
C ILE A 31 4.93 -19.22 5.68
N ASP A 32 5.10 -19.88 4.55
CA ASP A 32 4.08 -19.99 3.51
C ASP A 32 2.76 -20.57 4.05
N ARG A 33 2.85 -21.62 4.87
CA ARG A 33 1.65 -22.20 5.51
C ARG A 33 0.97 -21.24 6.47
N ILE A 34 1.73 -20.46 7.22
CA ILE A 34 1.19 -19.46 8.13
C ILE A 34 0.49 -18.36 7.32
N LEU A 35 1.06 -17.93 6.19
CA LEU A 35 0.46 -16.93 5.31
C LEU A 35 -0.89 -17.41 4.74
N ILE A 36 -1.00 -18.68 4.35
CA ILE A 36 -2.28 -19.28 3.90
C ILE A 36 -3.37 -19.22 4.99
N PHE A 37 -3.01 -19.31 6.27
CA PHE A 37 -3.99 -19.16 7.37
C PHE A 37 -4.40 -17.70 7.62
N PHE A 38 -3.58 -16.73 7.20
CA PHE A 38 -3.91 -15.31 7.24
C PHE A 38 -4.65 -14.84 5.98
N GLU A 39 -4.58 -15.58 4.88
CA GLU A 39 -5.49 -15.48 3.73
C GLU A 39 -6.88 -16.04 4.11
N VAL A 40 -7.52 -15.46 5.13
CA VAL A 40 -8.92 -15.71 5.42
C VAL A 40 -9.74 -15.09 4.28
N PRO A 41 -10.58 -15.86 3.57
CA PRO A 41 -11.51 -15.29 2.60
C PRO A 41 -12.53 -14.44 3.35
N ASP A 42 -12.55 -13.14 3.03
CA ASP A 42 -13.59 -12.14 3.30
C ASP A 42 -14.54 -12.47 4.46
N ALA A 43 -14.11 -12.10 5.68
CA ALA A 43 -15.02 -12.03 6.81
C ALA A 43 -16.01 -10.86 6.61
N ASP A 44 -17.26 -11.24 6.37
CA ASP A 44 -18.49 -10.55 6.77
C ASP A 44 -18.73 -9.11 6.24
N GLY A 45 -19.47 -9.02 5.14
CA GLY A 45 -20.39 -7.89 4.88
C GLY A 45 -19.78 -6.59 4.34
N PHE A 46 -18.47 -6.49 4.18
CA PHE A 46 -17.83 -5.35 3.51
C PHE A 46 -17.60 -5.66 2.03
N SER A 47 -18.13 -4.83 1.13
CA SER A 47 -17.82 -4.93 -0.31
C SER A 47 -16.43 -4.36 -0.56
N PRO A 48 -15.44 -5.16 -1.00
CA PRO A 48 -14.09 -4.65 -1.24
C PRO A 48 -14.12 -3.61 -2.37
N TYR A 49 -13.82 -2.36 -2.05
CA TYR A 49 -13.69 -1.30 -3.04
C TYR A 49 -12.23 -1.11 -3.44
N PHE A 50 -11.92 -1.34 -4.72
CA PHE A 50 -10.59 -1.12 -5.27
C PHE A 50 -10.49 0.29 -5.85
N ALA A 51 -9.91 1.22 -5.07
CA ALA A 51 -9.62 2.56 -5.55
C ALA A 51 -8.46 2.54 -6.57
N ARG A 52 -8.66 3.15 -7.74
CA ARG A 52 -7.61 3.24 -8.78
C ARG A 52 -6.56 4.30 -8.50
N SER A 53 -6.95 5.37 -7.82
CA SER A 53 -6.04 6.45 -7.45
C SER A 53 -6.56 7.07 -6.15
N VAL A 54 -5.61 7.32 -5.27
CA VAL A 54 -5.84 7.75 -3.89
C VAL A 54 -4.89 8.92 -3.62
N VAL A 55 -5.46 10.04 -3.17
CA VAL A 55 -4.71 11.10 -2.53
C VAL A 55 -4.73 10.82 -1.04
N LEU A 56 -3.56 10.60 -0.46
CA LEU A 56 -3.42 10.20 0.93
C LEU A 56 -2.68 11.28 1.74
N SER A 57 -3.12 11.52 2.96
CA SER A 57 -2.44 12.37 3.94
C SER A 57 -2.48 11.71 5.32
N GLY A 58 -1.73 12.26 6.27
CA GLY A 58 -1.81 11.80 7.67
C GLY A 58 -3.17 12.03 8.33
N SER A 59 -4.05 12.86 7.76
CA SER A 59 -5.37 13.18 8.33
C SER A 59 -6.53 12.51 7.62
N GLY A 60 -6.33 11.98 6.41
CA GLY A 60 -7.42 11.41 5.64
C GLY A 60 -6.98 10.90 4.28
N MET A 61 -7.96 10.52 3.47
CA MET A 61 -7.75 10.13 2.09
C MET A 61 -8.87 10.62 1.19
N ARG A 62 -8.55 10.78 -0.09
CA ARG A 62 -9.52 10.98 -1.15
C ARG A 62 -9.31 9.92 -2.21
N PHE A 63 -10.38 9.29 -2.66
CA PHE A 63 -10.31 8.26 -3.69
C PHE A 63 -11.46 8.40 -4.67
N ALA A 64 -11.22 8.04 -5.93
CA ALA A 64 -12.29 7.99 -6.92
C ALA A 64 -13.06 6.69 -6.82
N ARG A 65 -14.39 6.81 -6.96
CA ARG A 65 -15.38 5.74 -7.03
C ARG A 65 -15.99 5.63 -8.42
N LYS A 66 -15.99 4.43 -8.99
CA LYS A 66 -16.82 4.09 -10.18
C LYS A 66 -18.07 3.32 -9.72
N GLY A 67 -19.26 3.84 -10.00
CA GLY A 67 -20.53 3.19 -9.67
C GLY A 67 -21.70 4.16 -9.49
N GLU A 68 -22.88 3.63 -9.17
CA GLU A 68 -24.05 4.44 -8.78
C GLU A 68 -23.79 5.23 -7.49
N GLU A 69 -24.37 6.43 -7.42
CA GLU A 69 -24.41 7.33 -6.25
C GLU A 69 -24.97 6.58 -5.04
N ALA A 70 -24.16 5.77 -4.36
CA ALA A 70 -24.49 5.37 -3.01
C ALA A 70 -23.97 6.47 -2.11
N GLU A 71 -24.88 7.11 -1.37
CA GLU A 71 -24.55 8.06 -0.31
C GLU A 71 -23.59 7.39 0.68
N LEU A 72 -22.30 7.61 0.50
CA LEU A 72 -21.28 7.29 1.49
C LEU A 72 -21.37 8.39 2.55
N GLN A 73 -22.42 8.37 3.36
CA GLN A 73 -22.56 9.26 4.52
C GLN A 73 -22.26 8.49 5.80
N GLY A 74 -21.57 9.14 6.73
CA GLY A 74 -21.25 8.58 8.04
C GLY A 74 -19.87 7.93 8.11
N HIS A 75 -19.75 6.89 8.93
CA HIS A 75 -18.47 6.25 9.26
C HIS A 75 -18.20 5.05 8.36
N VAL A 76 -16.97 4.96 7.89
CA VAL A 76 -16.47 3.88 7.04
C VAL A 76 -15.29 3.19 7.70
N LEU A 77 -15.25 1.87 7.62
CA LEU A 77 -14.04 1.11 7.92
C LEU A 77 -13.13 1.18 6.69
N ILE A 78 -11.91 1.67 6.88
CA ILE A 78 -10.91 1.75 5.83
C ILE A 78 -9.79 0.77 6.18
N GLU A 79 -9.45 -0.07 5.20
CA GLU A 79 -8.33 -0.98 5.26
C GLU A 79 -7.54 -0.87 3.95
N PHE A 80 -6.24 -0.60 4.04
CA PHE A 80 -5.37 -0.49 2.88
C PHE A 80 -3.93 -0.83 3.24
N GLU A 81 -3.11 -1.12 2.22
CA GLU A 81 -1.70 -1.42 2.38
C GLU A 81 -0.84 -0.29 1.81
N LEU A 82 0.12 0.17 2.62
CA LEU A 82 1.19 1.04 2.13
C LEU A 82 2.26 0.19 1.45
N PRO A 83 2.74 0.58 0.25
CA PRO A 83 3.76 -0.17 -0.44
C PRO A 83 5.09 -0.09 0.32
N GLY A 84 5.72 -1.24 0.53
CA GLY A 84 6.94 -1.40 1.31
C GLY A 84 7.43 -2.85 1.29
N LYS A 85 8.57 -3.11 1.92
CA LYS A 85 9.09 -4.47 2.15
C LYS A 85 9.51 -4.60 3.62
N PRO A 86 8.66 -5.18 4.50
CA PRO A 86 7.32 -5.70 4.23
C PRO A 86 6.27 -4.59 3.96
N PRO A 87 5.13 -4.90 3.32
CA PRO A 87 3.96 -4.00 3.26
C PRO A 87 3.47 -3.64 4.67
N HIS A 88 2.95 -2.43 4.84
CA HIS A 88 2.36 -1.97 6.11
C HIS A 88 0.85 -1.83 5.95
N THR A 89 0.09 -2.69 6.62
CA THR A 89 -1.38 -2.64 6.62
C THR A 89 -1.88 -1.57 7.57
N VAL A 90 -2.70 -0.66 7.07
CA VAL A 90 -3.39 0.37 7.84
C VAL A 90 -4.86 -0.01 7.97
N ARG A 91 -5.39 0.04 9.19
CA ARG A 91 -6.82 -0.13 9.46
C ARG A 91 -7.33 0.99 10.36
N CYS A 92 -8.30 1.74 9.88
CA CYS A 92 -8.84 2.90 10.58
C CYS A 92 -10.35 3.07 10.36
N ILE A 93 -10.97 3.87 11.23
CA ILE A 93 -12.33 4.37 11.02
C ILE A 93 -12.20 5.79 10.47
N GLY A 94 -12.89 6.06 9.37
CA GLY A 94 -12.98 7.38 8.78
C GLY A 94 -14.42 7.88 8.73
N HIS A 95 -14.58 9.20 8.69
CA HIS A 95 -15.86 9.86 8.47
C HIS A 95 -15.88 10.48 7.07
N THR A 96 -16.87 10.15 6.26
CA THR A 96 -16.98 10.70 4.90
C THR A 96 -17.39 12.16 4.96
N LEU A 97 -16.57 13.04 4.41
CA LEU A 97 -16.81 14.50 4.38
C LEU A 97 -17.76 14.90 3.25
N GLY A 98 -17.86 14.07 2.22
CA GLY A 98 -18.72 14.31 1.06
C GLY A 98 -18.17 13.61 -0.17
N ALA A 99 -18.99 13.61 -1.21
CA ALA A 99 -18.66 13.08 -2.51
C ALA A 99 -18.88 14.18 -3.56
N GLU A 100 -17.84 14.49 -4.32
CA GLU A 100 -17.89 15.49 -5.39
C GLU A 100 -17.70 14.79 -6.73
N ARG A 101 -18.58 15.04 -7.70
CA ARG A 101 -18.31 14.67 -9.09
C ARG A 101 -17.21 15.57 -9.63
N GLU A 102 -16.00 15.03 -9.78
CA GLU A 102 -14.95 15.68 -10.56
C GLU A 102 -15.32 15.54 -12.04
N VAL A 103 -15.70 16.64 -12.68
CA VAL A 103 -16.09 16.69 -14.11
C VAL A 103 -14.87 16.86 -15.01
N ASP A 104 -13.77 17.42 -14.50
CA ASP A 104 -12.56 17.69 -15.26
C ASP A 104 -11.44 18.04 -14.26
N GLN A 105 -10.29 17.34 -14.30
CA GLN A 105 -8.92 17.85 -14.05
C GLN A 105 -7.92 16.83 -13.47
N THR A 106 -8.32 15.61 -13.11
CA THR A 106 -7.41 14.55 -12.68
C THR A 106 -7.75 13.24 -13.40
N ASP A 107 -6.83 12.28 -13.48
CA ASP A 107 -7.07 10.92 -14.04
C ASP A 107 -8.12 10.09 -13.25
N LEU A 108 -8.93 10.77 -12.41
CA LEU A 108 -10.00 10.27 -11.58
C LEU A 108 -11.34 10.38 -12.33
N GLU A 109 -11.57 9.55 -13.34
CA GLU A 109 -12.93 9.39 -13.87
C GLU A 109 -13.83 8.76 -12.78
N GLY A 110 -14.71 9.55 -12.17
CA GLY A 110 -15.69 9.05 -11.19
C GLY A 110 -16.12 10.08 -10.15
N GLU A 111 -16.86 9.60 -9.16
CA GLU A 111 -17.23 10.36 -7.97
C GLU A 111 -16.05 10.35 -6.99
N SER A 112 -15.56 11.52 -6.61
CA SER A 112 -14.42 11.71 -5.71
C SER A 112 -14.92 11.73 -4.27
N VAL A 113 -14.51 10.74 -3.47
CA VAL A 113 -14.95 10.59 -2.08
C VAL A 113 -13.82 11.05 -1.16
N ALA A 114 -14.10 12.00 -0.27
CA ALA A 114 -13.15 12.45 0.74
C ALA A 114 -13.51 11.88 2.12
N VAL A 115 -12.52 11.29 2.79
CA VAL A 115 -12.68 10.70 4.12
C VAL A 115 -11.63 11.26 5.07
N GLU A 116 -12.08 11.73 6.24
CA GLU A 116 -11.22 12.11 7.35
C GLU A 116 -11.00 10.93 8.30
N PHE A 117 -9.77 10.69 8.75
CA PHE A 117 -9.48 9.63 9.71
C PHE A 117 -9.85 10.05 11.13
N GLU A 118 -10.89 9.43 11.67
CA GLU A 118 -11.39 9.68 13.01
C GLU A 118 -10.66 8.81 14.05
N ALA A 119 -10.52 7.51 13.79
CA ALA A 119 -9.81 6.58 14.67
C ALA A 119 -8.74 5.81 13.89
N ILE A 120 -7.47 6.18 14.10
CA ILE A 120 -6.29 5.55 13.49
C ILE A 120 -5.20 5.42 14.55
N ARG A 121 -4.42 4.33 14.50
CA ARG A 121 -3.26 4.15 15.38
C ARG A 121 -2.19 5.18 15.02
N GLU A 122 -1.50 5.71 16.03
CA GLU A 122 -0.43 6.68 15.81
C GLU A 122 0.69 6.12 14.92
N SER A 123 1.04 4.84 15.10
CA SER A 123 2.00 4.13 14.24
C SER A 123 1.59 4.10 12.77
N ASP A 124 0.30 3.94 12.49
CA ASP A 124 -0.22 3.90 11.13
C ASP A 124 -0.25 5.30 10.52
N ARG A 125 -0.60 6.30 11.33
CA ARG A 125 -0.54 7.71 10.94
C ARG A 125 0.89 8.11 10.55
N ASP A 126 1.87 7.73 11.36
CA ASP A 126 3.30 7.99 11.10
C ASP A 126 3.78 7.28 9.83
N ALA A 127 3.37 6.02 9.62
CA ALA A 127 3.70 5.27 8.41
C ALA A 127 3.14 5.96 7.15
N ILE A 128 1.91 6.48 7.20
CA ILE A 128 1.31 7.26 6.10
C ILE A 128 2.11 8.54 5.83
N VAL A 129 2.46 9.28 6.88
CA VAL A 129 3.25 10.52 6.75
C VAL A 129 4.62 10.23 6.12
N GLN A 130 5.31 9.19 6.59
CA GLN A 130 6.60 8.80 6.01
C GLN A 130 6.46 8.40 4.54
N HIS A 131 5.48 7.57 4.21
CA HIS A 131 5.22 7.13 2.85
C HIS A 131 4.94 8.32 1.91
N THR A 132 4.06 9.24 2.31
CA THR A 132 3.71 10.41 1.50
C THR A 132 4.90 11.35 1.28
N LEU A 133 5.75 11.56 2.29
CA LEU A 133 6.99 12.32 2.14
C LEU A 133 7.98 11.66 1.17
N ASP A 134 8.10 10.34 1.21
CA ASP A 134 8.99 9.61 0.31
C ASP A 134 8.51 9.66 -1.15
N VAL A 135 7.20 9.53 -1.38
CA VAL A 135 6.60 9.74 -2.70
C VAL A 135 6.88 11.16 -3.21
N GLN A 136 6.64 12.19 -2.39
CA GLN A 136 6.91 13.58 -2.76
C GLN A 136 8.39 13.83 -3.09
N ARG A 137 9.33 13.22 -2.35
CA ARG A 137 10.76 13.31 -2.65
C ARG A 137 11.10 12.72 -4.01
N VAL A 138 10.49 11.59 -4.37
CA VAL A 138 10.68 10.95 -5.68
C VAL A 138 10.15 11.84 -6.80
N GLU A 139 8.95 12.42 -6.63
CA GLU A 139 8.37 13.33 -7.62
C GLU A 139 9.19 14.60 -7.83
N LEU A 140 9.68 15.20 -6.74
CA LEU A 140 10.55 16.38 -6.81
C LEU A 140 11.86 16.09 -7.54
N ARG A 141 12.44 14.90 -7.36
CA ARG A 141 13.64 14.48 -8.11
C ARG A 141 13.35 14.34 -9.60
N LYS A 142 12.22 13.72 -9.96
CA LYS A 142 11.79 13.57 -11.37
C LYS A 142 11.63 14.94 -12.05
N LYS A 143 10.97 15.90 -11.38
CA LYS A 143 10.78 17.26 -11.89
C LYS A 143 12.09 18.02 -12.13
N ARG A 144 13.13 17.77 -11.32
CA ARG A 144 14.46 18.38 -11.49
C ARG A 144 15.29 17.74 -12.59
N SER A 145 15.08 16.45 -12.89
CA SER A 145 15.78 15.77 -14.00
C SER A 145 15.17 16.03 -15.37
N SER A 146 13.92 16.51 -15.42
CA SER A 146 13.18 16.83 -16.66
C SER A 146 13.21 18.32 -17.03
N ALA A 147 13.88 19.16 -16.24
CA ALA A 147 14.07 20.59 -16.48
C ALA A 147 15.54 20.84 -16.85
#